data_AF-A0A945F3Z8-F1
#
_entry.id   AF-A0A945F3Z8-F1
#
_cell.length_a   1.000
_cell.length_b   1.000
_cell.length_c   1.000
_cell.angle_alpha   90.00
_cell.angle_beta   90.00
_cell.angle_gamma   90.00
#
_symmetry.space_group_name_H-M   'P 1'
#
loop_
_entity.id
_entity.type
_entity.pdbx_description
1 polymer ?
#
loop_
_entity_poly.entity_id
_entity_poly.type
_entity_poly.pdbx_seq_one_letter_code
_entity_poly.pdbx_strand_id
1 'polypeptide(L)'
;MSQSSKLALIKEMIDSAESSIRSARQMLSELLGSAGKKDYSKAAQEIELTAEENDKDDIVEGVFTGENMIDKDGKDYPVPANYASKSKLIPGDVLKLTVKPDGTFLYKQIGPIERKRVIGILTYEDGQYKVIANSKAYKVLLASVTYFKGEVGDKITLVIPEIEDSEWGAIENVLPAGDETDIDLE
;
A
#
# COMPACT_ATOMS: atom_id res chain seq x y z
N MET A 1 -29.22 -22.22 35.46
CA MET A 1 -28.94 -21.83 34.06
C MET A 1 -28.18 -22.97 33.40
N SER A 2 -28.65 -23.50 32.27
CA SER A 2 -27.98 -24.61 31.59
C SER A 2 -26.73 -24.12 30.85
N GLN A 3 -25.75 -25.00 30.62
CA GLN A 3 -24.56 -24.69 29.79
C GLN A 3 -24.95 -24.11 28.42
N SER A 4 -26.04 -24.62 27.85
CA SER A 4 -26.61 -24.13 26.59
C SER A 4 -27.09 -22.68 26.65
N SER A 5 -27.64 -22.23 27.79
CA SER A 5 -28.10 -20.84 27.92
C SER A 5 -26.93 -19.86 28.07
N LYS A 6 -25.81 -20.29 28.68
CA LYS A 6 -24.59 -19.48 28.77
C LYS A 6 -23.90 -19.33 27.42
N LEU A 7 -23.84 -20.42 26.63
CA LEU A 7 -23.29 -20.38 25.27
C LEU A 7 -24.11 -19.49 24.34
N ALA A 8 -25.43 -19.56 24.42
CA ALA A 8 -26.32 -18.69 23.65
C ALA A 8 -26.08 -17.20 24.00
N LEU A 9 -25.98 -16.88 25.29
CA LEU A 9 -25.68 -15.53 25.75
C LEU A 9 -24.32 -15.02 25.27
N ILE A 10 -23.28 -15.85 25.33
CA ILE A 10 -21.93 -15.48 24.85
C ILE A 10 -21.97 -15.21 23.34
N LYS A 11 -22.69 -16.04 22.57
CA LYS A 11 -22.82 -15.85 21.12
C LYS A 11 -23.52 -14.52 20.80
N GLU A 12 -24.61 -14.22 21.49
CA GLU A 12 -25.33 -12.95 21.34
C GLU A 12 -24.46 -11.73 21.71
N MET A 13 -23.63 -11.86 22.75
CA MET A 13 -22.66 -10.82 23.11
C MET A 13 -21.58 -10.60 22.03
N ILE A 14 -21.10 -11.67 21.40
CA ILE A 14 -20.14 -11.59 20.29
C ILE A 14 -20.78 -10.92 19.07
N ASP A 15 -21.97 -11.37 18.66
CA ASP A 15 -22.68 -10.81 17.50
C ASP A 15 -22.96 -9.30 17.68
N SER A 16 -23.29 -8.89 18.91
CA SER A 16 -23.50 -7.50 19.28
C SER A 16 -22.21 -6.67 19.26
N ALA A 17 -21.11 -7.24 19.78
CA ALA A 17 -19.79 -6.60 19.74
C ALA A 17 -19.30 -6.42 18.30
N GLU A 18 -19.45 -7.42 17.45
CA GLU A 18 -19.08 -7.35 16.03
C GLU A 18 -19.89 -6.28 15.29
N SER A 19 -21.20 -6.21 15.54
CA SER A 19 -22.07 -5.18 14.97
C SER A 19 -21.67 -3.77 15.42
N SER A 20 -21.28 -3.64 16.69
CA SER A 20 -20.80 -2.39 17.26
C SER A 20 -19.47 -1.96 16.65
N ILE A 21 -18.52 -2.89 16.46
CA ILE A 21 -17.25 -2.64 15.78
C ILE A 21 -17.48 -2.23 14.33
N ARG A 22 -18.41 -2.89 13.63
CA ARG A 22 -18.76 -2.56 12.24
C ARG A 22 -19.30 -1.13 12.12
N SER A 23 -20.18 -0.75 13.04
CA SER A 23 -20.75 0.60 13.11
C SER A 23 -19.68 1.65 13.43
N ALA A 24 -18.78 1.36 14.39
CA ALA A 24 -17.66 2.23 14.72
C ALA A 24 -16.69 2.40 13.53
N ARG A 25 -16.42 1.34 12.75
CA ARG A 25 -15.64 1.42 11.51
C ARG A 25 -16.32 2.27 10.43
N GLN A 26 -17.64 2.18 10.31
CA GLN A 26 -18.38 3.01 9.36
C GLN A 26 -18.37 4.48 9.78
N MET A 27 -18.62 4.80 11.05
CA MET A 27 -18.50 6.16 11.58
C MET A 27 -17.07 6.70 11.43
N LEU A 28 -16.07 5.85 11.67
CA LEU A 28 -14.67 6.20 11.44
C LEU A 28 -14.43 6.49 9.96
N SER A 29 -14.99 5.69 9.04
CA SER A 29 -14.87 5.94 7.59
C SER A 29 -15.60 7.22 7.14
N GLU A 30 -16.73 7.56 7.76
CA GLU A 30 -17.49 8.78 7.47
C GLU A 30 -16.79 10.02 8.03
N LEU A 31 -16.22 9.93 9.24
CA LEU A 31 -15.38 10.98 9.83
C LEU A 31 -14.05 11.13 9.12
N LEU A 32 -13.48 10.03 8.63
CA LEU A 32 -12.33 10.00 7.74
C LEU A 32 -12.73 10.22 6.27
N GLY A 33 -13.96 10.66 6.00
CA GLY A 33 -14.40 11.07 4.68
C GLY A 33 -13.54 12.22 4.18
N SER A 34 -12.46 11.87 3.47
CA SER A 34 -11.32 12.67 2.98
C SER A 34 -9.99 12.58 3.77
N ALA A 35 -9.90 11.83 4.87
CA ALA A 35 -8.67 11.66 5.66
C ALA A 35 -7.95 10.30 5.46
N GLY A 36 -8.55 9.36 4.72
CA GLY A 36 -7.90 8.10 4.32
C GLY A 36 -6.89 8.27 3.16
N LYS A 37 -7.06 9.30 2.32
CA LYS A 37 -5.96 9.84 1.52
C LYS A 37 -5.12 10.70 2.47
N LYS A 38 -4.10 10.11 3.12
CA LYS A 38 -3.05 10.95 3.70
C LYS A 38 -2.56 11.88 2.61
N ASP A 39 -2.39 13.14 2.99
CA ASP A 39 -2.35 14.26 2.07
C ASP A 39 -0.98 14.31 1.37
N TYR A 40 -0.71 13.31 0.52
CA TYR A 40 0.44 13.29 -0.39
C TYR A 40 0.46 14.52 -1.29
N SER A 41 -0.66 15.27 -1.36
CA SER A 41 -0.72 16.60 -1.94
C SER A 41 0.23 17.59 -1.26
N LYS A 42 0.41 17.53 0.07
CA LYS A 42 1.37 18.38 0.80
C LYS A 42 2.80 18.02 0.45
N ALA A 43 3.12 16.73 0.44
CA ALA A 43 4.42 16.25 -0.01
C ALA A 43 4.69 16.65 -1.48
N ALA A 44 3.65 16.63 -2.33
CA ALA A 44 3.77 17.06 -3.73
C ALA A 44 3.97 18.59 -3.88
N GLN A 45 3.43 19.39 -2.97
CA GLN A 45 3.63 20.85 -2.94
C GLN A 45 5.05 21.25 -2.51
N GLU A 46 5.74 20.40 -1.75
CA GLU A 46 7.12 20.64 -1.28
C GLU A 46 8.19 20.21 -2.29
N ILE A 47 7.82 19.62 -3.44
CA ILE A 47 8.76 19.25 -4.49
C ILE A 47 9.34 20.50 -5.15
N GLU A 48 10.65 20.74 -4.98
CA GLU A 48 11.40 21.72 -5.76
C GLU A 48 11.57 21.21 -7.20
N LEU A 49 10.94 21.90 -8.16
CA LEU A 49 10.93 21.54 -9.58
C LEU A 49 12.36 21.46 -10.14
N THR A 50 12.81 20.25 -10.49
CA THR A 50 14.04 20.08 -11.28
C THR A 50 13.72 20.22 -12.77
N ALA A 51 13.59 21.45 -13.22
CA ALA A 51 13.34 21.75 -14.64
C ALA A 51 14.59 21.46 -15.48
N GLU A 52 14.70 20.23 -16.00
CA GLU A 52 15.42 19.99 -17.25
C GLU A 52 14.46 20.24 -18.41
N GLU A 53 14.43 21.49 -18.87
CA GLU A 53 13.68 21.93 -20.05
C GLU A 53 14.22 21.21 -21.30
N ASN A 54 13.55 20.15 -21.73
CA ASN A 54 13.59 19.70 -23.11
C ASN A 54 12.25 20.10 -23.75
N ASP A 55 12.32 21.08 -24.66
CA ASP A 55 11.25 21.86 -25.31
C ASP A 55 10.12 21.09 -26.02
N LYS A 56 10.02 19.76 -25.89
CA LYS A 56 9.06 18.92 -26.65
C LYS A 56 8.17 18.01 -25.82
N ASP A 57 8.57 17.65 -24.61
CA ASP A 57 7.82 16.69 -23.80
C ASP A 57 7.20 17.41 -22.61
N ASP A 58 5.91 17.17 -22.36
CA ASP A 58 5.21 17.70 -21.19
C ASP A 58 5.61 16.88 -19.96
N ILE A 59 6.18 17.55 -18.95
CA ILE A 59 6.79 16.93 -17.78
C ILE A 59 5.98 17.32 -16.53
N VAL A 60 5.56 16.31 -15.78
CA VAL A 60 4.85 16.47 -14.52
C VAL A 60 5.60 15.71 -13.43
N GLU A 61 5.87 16.36 -12.30
CA GLU A 61 6.42 15.71 -11.11
C GLU A 61 5.32 15.52 -10.06
N GLY A 62 5.39 14.44 -9.31
CA GLY A 62 4.39 14.14 -8.29
C GLY A 62 4.78 12.98 -7.37
N VAL A 63 3.94 12.74 -6.37
CA VAL A 63 4.19 11.75 -5.31
C VAL A 63 3.34 10.50 -5.55
N PHE A 64 3.96 9.34 -5.47
CA PHE A 64 3.26 8.06 -5.55
C PHE A 64 2.41 7.83 -4.30
N THR A 65 1.21 7.29 -4.50
CA THR A 65 0.18 7.11 -3.45
C THR A 65 -0.21 5.63 -3.24
N GLY A 66 0.44 4.71 -3.95
CA GLY A 66 0.18 3.27 -3.91
C GLY A 66 -0.35 2.72 -5.23
N GLU A 67 -1.15 3.50 -5.95
CA GLU A 67 -1.67 3.17 -7.29
C GLU A 67 -1.54 4.33 -8.27
N ASN A 68 -1.61 5.57 -7.77
CA ASN A 68 -1.54 6.80 -8.57
C ASN A 68 -0.34 7.66 -8.17
N MET A 69 0.02 8.59 -9.03
CA MET A 69 0.89 9.73 -8.73
C MET A 69 0.01 10.98 -8.58
N ILE A 70 0.20 11.75 -7.52
CA ILE A 70 -0.48 13.04 -7.33
C ILE A 70 0.51 14.18 -7.59
N ASP A 71 0.16 15.14 -8.46
CA ASP A 71 1.00 16.33 -8.68
C ASP A 71 0.76 17.42 -7.62
N LYS A 72 1.55 18.49 -7.69
CA LYS A 72 1.45 19.65 -6.79
C LYS A 72 0.08 20.34 -6.79
N ASP A 73 -0.68 20.20 -7.88
CA ASP A 73 -1.99 20.79 -8.07
C ASP A 73 -3.12 19.83 -7.62
N GLY A 74 -2.75 18.66 -7.10
CA GLY A 74 -3.67 17.65 -6.56
C GLY A 74 -4.29 16.74 -7.62
N LYS A 75 -3.78 16.75 -8.85
CA LYS A 75 -4.28 15.91 -9.94
C LYS A 75 -3.67 14.52 -9.85
N ASP A 76 -4.53 13.50 -9.87
CA ASP A 76 -4.17 12.09 -9.85
C ASP A 76 -3.83 11.59 -11.27
N TYR A 77 -2.71 10.89 -11.42
CA TYR A 77 -2.28 10.19 -12.64
C TYR A 77 -2.09 8.70 -12.33
N PRO A 78 -2.77 7.78 -13.03
CA PRO A 78 -2.66 6.35 -12.77
C PRO A 78 -1.29 5.80 -13.14
N VAL A 79 -0.62 5.13 -12.21
CA VAL A 79 0.69 4.53 -12.45
C VAL A 79 0.50 3.07 -12.89
N PRO A 80 1.16 2.62 -13.97
CA PRO A 80 1.06 1.23 -14.41
C PRO A 80 1.48 0.25 -13.30
N ALA A 81 0.58 -0.66 -12.91
CA ALA A 81 0.81 -1.59 -11.79
C ALA A 81 2.09 -2.43 -11.96
N ASN A 82 2.44 -2.81 -13.18
CA ASN A 82 3.67 -3.54 -13.48
C ASN A 82 4.94 -2.71 -13.23
N TYR A 83 4.89 -1.40 -13.53
CA TYR A 83 5.98 -0.49 -13.25
C TYR A 83 6.14 -0.32 -11.74
N ALA A 84 5.04 0.00 -11.04
CA ALA A 84 5.04 0.15 -9.59
C ALA A 84 5.55 -1.10 -8.86
N SER A 85 5.12 -2.28 -9.32
CA SER A 85 5.57 -3.57 -8.79
C SER A 85 7.08 -3.81 -8.99
N LYS A 86 7.59 -3.69 -10.23
CA LYS A 86 9.00 -3.97 -10.54
C LYS A 86 9.95 -2.98 -9.89
N SER A 87 9.56 -1.71 -9.82
CA SER A 87 10.32 -0.65 -9.16
C SER A 87 10.14 -0.65 -7.63
N LYS A 88 9.27 -1.50 -7.09
CA LYS A 88 8.95 -1.58 -5.65
C LYS A 88 8.57 -0.21 -5.08
N LEU A 89 7.74 0.53 -5.82
CA LEU A 89 7.33 1.87 -5.43
C LEU A 89 6.49 1.80 -4.16
N ILE A 90 6.78 2.70 -3.24
CA ILE A 90 6.03 2.86 -2.00
C ILE A 90 5.47 4.29 -1.94
N PRO A 91 4.35 4.51 -1.24
CA PRO A 91 3.82 5.87 -1.14
C PRO A 91 4.84 6.84 -0.56
N GLY A 92 4.87 8.07 -1.09
CA GLY A 92 5.90 9.05 -0.79
C GLY A 92 7.04 9.09 -1.81
N ASP A 93 7.21 8.07 -2.67
CA ASP A 93 8.19 8.11 -3.75
C ASP A 93 7.85 9.21 -4.77
N VAL A 94 8.82 10.07 -5.09
CA VAL A 94 8.69 11.11 -6.11
C VAL A 94 8.93 10.53 -7.50
N LEU A 95 7.97 10.76 -8.39
CA LEU A 95 7.97 10.30 -9.76
C LEU A 95 7.97 11.50 -10.72
N LYS A 96 8.65 11.31 -11.85
CA LYS A 96 8.54 12.14 -13.05
C LYS A 96 7.70 11.40 -14.07
N LEU A 97 6.61 12.02 -14.50
CA LEU A 97 5.80 11.66 -15.65
C LEU A 97 6.26 12.49 -16.85
N THR A 98 6.56 11.83 -17.95
CA THR A 98 6.81 12.46 -19.25
C THR A 98 5.71 12.02 -20.21
N VAL A 99 4.95 12.99 -20.72
CA VAL A 99 3.92 12.77 -21.73
C VAL A 99 4.54 13.02 -23.09
N LYS A 100 4.69 11.94 -23.86
CA LYS A 100 5.23 12.02 -25.22
C LYS A 100 4.20 12.64 -26.19
N PRO A 101 4.65 13.18 -27.34
CA PRO A 101 3.75 13.71 -28.37
C PRO A 101 2.73 12.69 -28.93
N ASP A 102 3.01 11.39 -28.78
CA ASP A 102 2.10 10.30 -29.16
C ASP A 102 1.06 9.94 -28.09
N GLY A 103 1.06 10.65 -26.95
CA GLY A 103 0.17 10.43 -25.81
C GLY A 103 0.67 9.35 -24.83
N THR A 104 1.84 8.76 -25.05
CA THR A 104 2.40 7.74 -24.15
C THR A 104 2.88 8.38 -22.85
N PHE A 105 2.50 7.79 -21.72
CA PHE A 105 2.99 8.16 -20.39
C PHE A 105 4.21 7.34 -20.02
N LEU A 106 5.31 8.02 -19.70
CA LEU A 106 6.54 7.43 -19.20
C LEU A 106 6.77 7.87 -17.76
N TYR A 107 6.78 6.92 -16.83
CA TYR A 107 7.08 7.17 -15.43
C TYR A 107 8.53 6.82 -15.10
N LYS A 108 9.18 7.68 -14.32
CA LYS A 108 10.51 7.44 -13.76
C LYS A 108 10.52 7.87 -12.29
N GLN A 109 10.95 7.00 -11.39
CA GLN A 109 11.24 7.38 -10.02
C GLN A 109 12.47 8.30 -10.00
N ILE A 110 12.32 9.46 -9.36
CA ILE A 110 13.37 10.48 -9.25
C ILE A 110 13.75 10.77 -7.79
N GLY A 111 12.87 10.46 -6.83
CA GLY A 111 13.13 10.69 -5.40
C GLY A 111 12.56 9.55 -4.53
N PRO A 112 13.36 8.53 -4.19
CA PRO A 112 12.92 7.50 -3.26
C PRO A 112 12.76 8.08 -1.84
N ILE A 113 11.64 7.77 -1.16
CA ILE A 113 11.48 8.12 0.26
C ILE A 113 12.24 7.12 1.16
N GLU A 114 12.57 7.56 2.38
CA GLU A 114 13.09 6.71 3.46
C GLU A 114 12.12 5.56 3.75
N ARG A 115 12.67 4.35 3.86
CA ARG A 115 11.90 3.11 3.84
C ARG A 115 12.51 2.07 4.75
N LYS A 116 11.64 1.29 5.36
CA LYS A 116 12.01 0.13 6.19
C LYS A 116 11.40 -1.15 5.67
N ARG A 117 12.01 -2.27 6.05
CA ARG A 117 11.53 -3.62 5.72
C ARG A 117 10.83 -4.21 6.93
N VAL A 118 9.70 -4.86 6.68
CA VAL A 118 8.96 -5.61 7.69
C VAL A 118 8.58 -6.96 7.12
N ILE A 119 8.47 -7.98 7.97
CA ILE A 119 8.01 -9.31 7.57
C ILE A 119 6.55 -9.44 7.98
N GLY A 120 5.72 -9.92 7.06
CA GLY A 120 4.30 -10.18 7.31
C GLY A 120 3.79 -11.39 6.56
N ILE A 121 2.51 -11.70 6.74
CA ILE A 121 1.84 -12.82 6.05
C ILE A 121 0.96 -12.27 4.95
N LEU A 122 1.07 -12.86 3.74
CA LEU A 122 0.19 -12.53 2.62
C LEU A 122 -1.22 -13.07 2.87
N THR A 123 -2.22 -12.21 2.78
CA THR A 123 -3.64 -12.54 2.88
C THR A 123 -4.41 -11.96 1.70
N TYR A 124 -5.62 -12.47 1.48
CA TYR A 124 -6.55 -11.96 0.50
C TYR A 124 -7.91 -11.74 1.16
N GLU A 125 -8.30 -10.49 1.31
CA GLU A 125 -9.51 -10.06 2.02
C GLU A 125 -10.19 -8.92 1.27
N ASP A 126 -11.52 -8.92 1.22
CA ASP A 126 -12.31 -7.87 0.56
C ASP A 126 -11.95 -7.65 -0.92
N GLY A 127 -11.49 -8.70 -1.60
CA GLY A 127 -11.08 -8.62 -3.00
C GLY A 127 -9.69 -8.03 -3.24
N GLN A 128 -8.93 -7.73 -2.18
CA GLN A 128 -7.61 -7.10 -2.25
C GLN A 128 -6.54 -7.94 -1.54
N TYR A 129 -5.36 -8.02 -2.14
CA TYR A 129 -4.21 -8.62 -1.47
C TYR A 129 -3.66 -7.67 -0.40
N LYS A 130 -3.40 -8.22 0.78
CA LYS A 130 -2.86 -7.49 1.92
C LYS A 130 -1.71 -8.27 2.55
N VAL A 131 -0.76 -7.57 3.15
CA VAL A 131 0.27 -8.18 4.00
C VAL A 131 0.02 -7.72 5.42
N ILE A 132 -0.17 -8.67 6.34
CA ILE A 132 -0.35 -8.39 7.76
C ILE A 132 1.02 -8.36 8.43
N ALA A 133 1.46 -7.17 8.85
CA ALA A 133 2.73 -6.94 9.53
C ALA A 133 2.56 -5.89 10.64
N ASN A 134 3.25 -6.04 11.78
CA ASN A 134 3.18 -5.09 12.90
C ASN A 134 1.73 -4.76 13.35
N SER A 135 0.86 -5.77 13.39
CA SER A 135 -0.57 -5.62 13.73
C SER A 135 -1.35 -4.67 12.80
N LYS A 136 -0.83 -4.40 11.60
CA LYS A 136 -1.48 -3.60 10.54
C LYS A 136 -1.56 -4.41 9.24
N ALA A 137 -2.64 -4.23 8.48
CA ALA A 137 -2.77 -4.77 7.14
C ALA A 137 -2.37 -3.71 6.11
N TYR A 138 -1.38 -4.01 5.28
CA TYR A 138 -0.92 -3.17 4.18
C TYR A 138 -1.44 -3.70 2.86
N LYS A 139 -2.06 -2.86 2.05
CA LYS A 139 -2.47 -3.21 0.68
C LYS A 139 -1.21 -3.42 -0.18
N VAL A 140 -1.25 -4.40 -1.06
CA VAL A 140 -0.18 -4.67 -2.04
C VAL A 140 -0.79 -4.86 -3.42
N LEU A 141 -0.04 -4.49 -4.45
CA LEU A 141 -0.49 -4.64 -5.84
C LEU A 141 -0.58 -6.12 -6.23
N LEU A 142 -1.67 -6.51 -6.90
CA LEU A 142 -1.80 -7.82 -7.55
C LEU A 142 -0.64 -8.12 -8.51
N ALA A 143 -0.16 -7.10 -9.23
CA ALA A 143 1.00 -7.20 -10.10
C ALA A 143 2.26 -7.65 -9.34
N SER A 144 2.42 -7.22 -8.08
CA SER A 144 3.52 -7.66 -7.21
C SER A 144 3.35 -9.10 -6.77
N VAL A 145 2.15 -9.49 -6.34
CA VAL A 145 1.88 -10.87 -5.93
C VAL A 145 2.16 -11.84 -7.08
N THR A 146 1.68 -11.52 -8.28
CA THR A 146 1.89 -12.35 -9.48
C THR A 146 3.35 -12.36 -9.94
N TYR A 147 4.05 -11.23 -9.89
CA TYR A 147 5.46 -11.13 -10.27
C TYR A 147 6.37 -11.97 -9.36
N PHE A 148 6.15 -11.91 -8.04
CA PHE A 148 6.91 -12.68 -7.07
C PHE A 148 6.36 -14.10 -6.82
N LYS A 149 5.25 -14.46 -7.48
CA LYS A 149 4.56 -15.74 -7.33
C LYS A 149 4.17 -16.04 -5.87
N GLY A 150 3.73 -15.02 -5.14
CA GLY A 150 3.29 -15.18 -3.76
C GLY A 150 1.94 -15.87 -3.66
N GLU A 151 1.81 -16.76 -2.68
CA GLU A 151 0.57 -17.45 -2.32
C GLU A 151 0.06 -16.99 -0.96
N VAL A 152 -1.25 -17.04 -0.75
CA VAL A 152 -1.85 -16.69 0.55
C VAL A 152 -1.29 -17.61 1.62
N GLY A 153 -0.76 -17.03 2.70
CA GLY A 153 -0.05 -17.73 3.76
C GLY A 153 1.46 -17.59 3.71
N ASP A 154 2.05 -17.14 2.59
CA ASP A 154 3.48 -16.92 2.50
C ASP A 154 3.96 -15.79 3.41
N LYS A 155 5.21 -15.93 3.88
CA LYS A 155 5.92 -14.85 4.57
C LYS A 155 6.43 -13.87 3.51
N ILE A 156 6.12 -12.59 3.65
CA ILE A 156 6.47 -11.54 2.69
C ILE A 156 7.42 -10.55 3.36
N THR A 157 8.55 -10.28 2.71
CA THR A 157 9.34 -9.09 3.03
C THR A 157 8.69 -7.90 2.32
N LEU A 158 8.06 -7.04 3.12
CA LEU A 158 7.34 -5.86 2.68
C LEU A 158 8.20 -4.61 2.93
N VAL A 159 8.28 -3.75 1.92
CA VAL A 159 8.87 -2.42 2.03
C VAL A 159 7.76 -1.41 2.28
N ILE A 160 7.92 -0.60 3.32
CA ILE A 160 7.00 0.47 3.70
C ILE A 160 7.78 1.76 4.00
N PRO A 161 7.14 2.93 3.93
CA PRO A 161 7.77 4.17 4.37
C PRO A 161 8.19 4.10 5.84
N GLU A 162 9.33 4.72 6.17
CA GLU A 162 9.88 4.65 7.53
C GLU A 162 9.09 5.50 8.51
N ILE A 163 8.82 6.75 8.13
CA ILE A 163 8.22 7.80 8.96
C ILE A 163 6.71 7.91 8.69
N GLU A 164 6.28 7.71 7.43
CA GLU A 164 4.88 7.85 7.07
C GLU A 164 4.09 6.58 7.31
N ASP A 165 2.98 6.72 8.03
CA ASP A 165 2.06 5.60 8.24
C ASP A 165 1.23 5.35 6.96
N SER A 166 1.68 4.42 6.12
CA SER A 166 1.12 4.16 4.79
C SER A 166 0.06 3.05 4.80
N GLU A 167 -0.98 3.17 3.97
CA GLU A 167 -1.92 2.06 3.71
C GLU A 167 -1.35 1.00 2.75
N TRP A 168 -0.36 1.37 1.94
CA TRP A 168 0.23 0.52 0.91
C TRP A 168 1.67 0.16 1.25
N GLY A 169 2.10 -0.99 0.75
CA GLY A 169 3.50 -1.40 0.76
C GLY A 169 3.88 -2.08 -0.55
N ALA A 170 5.18 -2.24 -0.77
CA ALA A 170 5.73 -2.96 -1.91
C ALA A 170 6.30 -4.31 -1.48
N ILE A 171 5.94 -5.37 -2.20
CA ILE A 171 6.56 -6.69 -2.00
C ILE A 171 8.00 -6.59 -2.51
N GLU A 172 8.96 -6.93 -1.64
CA GLU A 172 10.36 -7.07 -2.03
C GLU A 172 10.70 -8.49 -2.43
N ASN A 173 10.28 -9.45 -1.60
CA ASN A 173 10.55 -10.88 -1.74
C ASN A 173 9.43 -11.70 -1.09
N VAL A 174 9.26 -12.93 -1.58
CA VAL A 174 8.40 -13.98 -1.00
C VAL A 174 9.31 -15.02 -0.34
N LEU A 175 8.99 -15.37 0.90
CA LEU A 175 9.59 -16.44 1.67
C LEU A 175 8.55 -17.58 1.77
N PRO A 176 8.73 -18.69 1.03
CA PRO A 176 7.76 -19.77 1.01
C PRO A 176 7.48 -20.30 2.41
N ALA A 177 6.22 -20.60 2.72
CA ALA A 177 5.82 -21.13 4.03
C ALA A 177 6.49 -22.47 4.39
N GLY A 178 7.14 -23.16 3.44
CA GLY A 178 7.81 -24.46 3.64
C GLY A 178 9.30 -24.41 3.99
N ASP A 179 9.96 -23.26 3.92
CA ASP A 179 11.42 -23.13 4.16
C ASP A 179 11.71 -22.70 5.61
N GLU A 180 11.19 -23.43 6.59
CA GLU A 180 11.80 -23.48 7.93
C GLU A 180 12.91 -24.54 7.91
N THR A 181 13.96 -24.28 7.12
CA THR A 181 15.23 -25.00 7.28
C THR A 181 16.12 -24.18 8.20
N ASP A 182 16.26 -24.65 9.43
CA ASP A 182 17.41 -24.51 10.33
C ASP A 182 18.39 -23.37 9.97
N ILE A 183 18.12 -22.18 10.51
CA ILE A 183 19.20 -21.23 10.78
C ILE A 183 19.73 -21.59 12.17
N ASP A 184 20.53 -22.66 12.20
CA ASP A 184 21.45 -22.89 13.30
C ASP A 184 22.41 -21.70 13.36
N LEU A 185 22.31 -20.92 14.44
CA LEU A 185 23.30 -19.93 14.80
C LEU A 185 24.48 -20.68 15.45
N GLU A 186 25.55 -20.90 14.69
CA GLU A 186 26.90 -21.08 15.26
C GLU A 186 27.49 -19.73 15.72
#